data_AF-A0A947XB88-F1
#
_entry.id   AF-A0A947XB88-F1
#
_cell.length_a   1.000
_cell.length_b   1.000
_cell.length_c   1.000
_cell.angle_alpha   90.00
_cell.angle_beta   90.00
_cell.angle_gamma   90.00
#
_symmetry.space_group_name_H-M   'P 1'
#
loop_
_entity.id
_entity.type
_entity.pdbx_description
1 polymer ?
#
loop_
_entity_poly.entity_id
_entity_poly.type
_entity_poly.pdbx_seq_one_letter_code
_entity_poly.pdbx_strand_id
1 'polypeptide(L)'
;MALLQRRYSVTVLERSTVGGESSWAGGGILSPLLPWDYAEPVSALALRSMAGYADWVASIEAISGRDAEFWRCGMLALGVIDPEQAMAWCAAHGMAAQPGRPQSLQLPSGVPDQDPVWMPEVAQVRNPHLVAALRAAVVQLGGVIREHCPATGVLTQGGRVTAVQSAAETFPADSVVLATGAWSGLGLAGLAATPQIRPIRGQMLLFKLAPGVLETILYRNGLYLIPRRDGHVLVGSTLEDAGFDKSTDDATRQRLHAEAAELLPALAAMQPVRHWAGLRPGSPDNIPVIDRHPDFGNVFVNTGHYRYGVTLAPASAELLVDLMEGRTPVLDPTPYRWQAALERRWADGS
;
A
#
# COMPACT_ATOMS: atom_id res chain seq x y z
N MET A 1 13.00 4.35 -8.57
CA MET A 1 12.76 5.41 -9.59
C MET A 1 13.29 6.77 -9.14
N ALA A 2 12.79 7.34 -8.03
CA ALA A 2 13.18 8.68 -7.56
C ALA A 2 14.70 8.91 -7.42
N LEU A 3 15.45 7.90 -6.94
CA LEU A 3 16.92 7.94 -6.85
C LEU A 3 17.59 7.88 -8.24
N LEU A 4 17.12 7.01 -9.15
CA LEU A 4 17.67 6.89 -10.51
C LEU A 4 17.51 8.19 -11.30
N GLN A 5 16.37 8.87 -11.16
CA GLN A 5 16.12 10.18 -11.79
C GLN A 5 17.06 11.27 -11.28
N ARG A 6 17.61 11.10 -10.07
CA ARG A 6 18.65 11.95 -9.48
C ARG A 6 20.07 11.47 -9.79
N ARG A 7 20.22 10.52 -10.71
CA ARG A 7 21.49 9.93 -11.18
C ARG A 7 22.24 9.08 -10.15
N TYR A 8 21.57 8.60 -9.11
CA TYR A 8 22.13 7.54 -8.27
C TYR A 8 22.18 6.22 -9.05
N SER A 9 23.26 5.44 -8.85
CA SER A 9 23.26 4.03 -9.22
C SER A 9 22.46 3.24 -8.17
N VAL A 10 21.51 2.41 -8.61
CA VAL A 10 20.60 1.68 -7.71
C VAL A 10 20.58 0.20 -8.07
N THR A 11 20.84 -0.64 -7.06
CA THR A 11 20.58 -2.08 -7.11
C THR A 11 19.51 -2.44 -6.08
N VAL A 12 18.46 -3.14 -6.51
CA VAL A 12 17.42 -3.71 -5.64
C VAL A 12 17.71 -5.20 -5.46
N LEU A 13 17.85 -5.64 -4.21
CA LEU A 13 17.96 -7.05 -3.85
C LEU A 13 16.59 -7.55 -3.39
N GLU A 14 16.06 -8.56 -4.05
CA GLU A 14 14.78 -9.18 -3.76
C GLU A 14 14.98 -10.68 -3.52
N ARG A 15 14.46 -11.19 -2.40
CA ARG A 15 14.64 -12.60 -2.02
C ARG A 15 13.92 -13.57 -2.97
N SER A 16 12.81 -13.13 -3.55
CA SER A 16 11.91 -13.91 -4.40
C SER A 16 11.77 -13.20 -5.74
N THR A 17 10.54 -12.83 -6.13
CA THR A 17 10.22 -12.07 -7.33
C THR A 17 9.75 -10.67 -6.94
N VAL A 18 10.19 -9.66 -7.68
CA VAL A 18 9.97 -8.26 -7.33
C VAL A 18 8.49 -7.92 -7.26
N GLY A 19 8.09 -7.34 -6.13
CA GLY A 19 6.72 -6.96 -5.83
C GLY A 19 5.75 -8.13 -5.65
N GLY A 20 6.23 -9.37 -5.52
CA GLY A 20 5.39 -10.57 -5.38
C GLY A 20 4.70 -10.77 -4.03
N GLU A 21 4.95 -9.89 -3.05
CA GLU A 21 4.36 -9.96 -1.71
C GLU A 21 3.15 -9.01 -1.58
N SER A 22 3.10 -8.19 -0.53
CA SER A 22 1.97 -7.27 -0.27
C SER A 22 1.70 -6.28 -1.40
N SER A 23 2.74 -5.87 -2.13
CA SER A 23 2.60 -5.01 -3.32
C SER A 23 1.75 -5.64 -4.41
N TRP A 24 1.81 -6.97 -4.60
CA TRP A 24 0.94 -7.69 -5.53
C TRP A 24 -0.44 -7.97 -4.92
N ALA A 25 -0.45 -8.40 -3.65
CA ALA A 25 -1.65 -8.92 -3.00
C ALA A 25 -2.73 -7.88 -2.68
N GLY A 26 -2.35 -6.59 -2.56
CA GLY A 26 -3.27 -5.51 -2.19
C GLY A 26 -4.35 -5.16 -3.24
N GLY A 27 -5.37 -4.44 -2.79
CA GLY A 27 -6.50 -4.03 -3.62
C GLY A 27 -6.22 -2.88 -4.59
N GLY A 28 -5.27 -2.00 -4.28
CA GLY A 28 -4.88 -0.89 -5.17
C GLY A 28 -5.78 0.34 -5.13
N ILE A 29 -6.59 0.50 -4.09
CA ILE A 29 -7.33 1.75 -3.82
C ILE A 29 -6.32 2.84 -3.48
N LEU A 30 -6.46 4.01 -4.08
CA LEU A 30 -5.57 5.17 -3.91
C LEU A 30 -6.18 6.21 -2.96
N SER A 31 -6.59 5.74 -1.78
CA SER A 31 -7.11 6.56 -0.69
C SER A 31 -7.08 5.74 0.61
N PRO A 32 -6.88 6.35 1.78
CA PRO A 32 -7.33 5.74 3.03
C PRO A 32 -8.83 5.43 2.93
N LEU A 33 -9.29 4.28 3.42
CA LEU A 33 -10.68 3.85 3.16
C LEU A 33 -11.71 4.86 3.69
N LEU A 34 -11.58 5.22 4.96
CA LEU A 34 -12.34 6.27 5.63
C LEU A 34 -11.33 7.26 6.21
N PRO A 35 -10.87 8.27 5.45
CA PRO A 35 -9.70 9.07 5.82
C PRO A 35 -9.88 9.87 7.12
N TRP A 36 -11.12 10.21 7.48
CA TRP A 36 -11.47 10.88 8.74
C TRP A 36 -11.28 10.03 10.00
N ASP A 37 -11.13 8.70 9.87
CA ASP A 37 -10.88 7.79 11.00
C ASP A 37 -9.38 7.64 11.35
N TYR A 38 -8.48 8.32 10.62
CA TYR A 38 -7.04 8.17 10.78
C TYR A 38 -6.39 9.37 11.45
N ALA A 39 -5.32 9.10 12.19
CA ALA A 39 -4.47 10.13 12.75
C ALA A 39 -3.82 10.98 11.64
N GLU A 40 -3.58 12.25 11.94
CA GLU A 40 -3.09 13.21 10.95
C GLU A 40 -1.81 12.77 10.20
N PRO A 41 -0.81 12.11 10.81
CA PRO A 41 0.35 11.62 10.05
C PRO A 41 0.00 10.67 8.89
N VAL A 42 -1.08 9.89 9.00
CA VAL A 42 -1.53 9.04 7.90
C VAL A 42 -2.16 9.89 6.79
N SER A 43 -3.01 10.84 7.18
CA SER A 43 -3.72 11.75 6.30
C SER A 43 -2.78 12.69 5.55
N ALA A 44 -1.84 13.34 6.23
CA ALA A 44 -0.82 14.20 5.61
C ALA A 44 -0.04 13.48 4.51
N LEU A 45 0.44 12.26 4.80
CA LEU A 45 1.19 11.46 3.85
C LEU A 45 0.32 10.99 2.68
N ALA A 46 -0.92 10.58 2.96
CA ALA A 46 -1.88 10.17 1.93
C ALA A 46 -2.27 11.31 1.00
N LEU A 47 -2.66 12.46 1.53
CA LEU A 47 -3.06 13.65 0.77
C LEU A 47 -1.92 14.15 -0.11
N ARG A 48 -0.68 14.20 0.42
CA ARG A 48 0.51 14.54 -0.38
C ARG A 48 0.69 13.59 -1.55
N SER A 49 0.50 12.29 -1.32
CA SER A 49 0.70 11.26 -2.33
C SER A 49 -0.41 11.29 -3.39
N MET A 50 -1.66 11.46 -2.96
CA MET A 50 -2.86 11.49 -3.82
C MET A 50 -2.85 12.68 -4.77
N ALA A 51 -2.40 13.85 -4.32
CA ALA A 51 -2.38 15.08 -5.12
C ALA A 51 -1.60 14.94 -6.44
N GLY A 52 -0.51 14.16 -6.46
CA GLY A 52 0.35 13.94 -7.63
C GLY A 52 0.28 12.52 -8.20
N TYR A 53 -0.65 11.67 -7.74
CA TYR A 53 -0.59 10.24 -8.06
C TYR A 53 -0.81 9.94 -9.55
N ALA A 54 -1.74 10.66 -10.19
CA ALA A 54 -2.03 10.49 -11.62
C ALA A 54 -0.80 10.81 -12.48
N ASP A 55 -0.13 11.93 -12.21
CA ASP A 55 1.10 12.32 -12.91
C ASP A 55 2.25 11.35 -12.63
N TRP A 56 2.34 10.86 -11.38
CA TRP A 56 3.33 9.85 -10.99
C TRP A 56 3.14 8.56 -11.79
N VAL A 57 1.91 8.04 -11.88
CA VAL A 57 1.60 6.87 -12.72
C VAL A 57 1.90 7.16 -14.18
N ALA A 58 1.41 8.27 -14.74
CA ALA A 58 1.66 8.62 -16.13
C ALA A 58 3.17 8.68 -16.46
N SER A 59 4.00 9.17 -15.53
CA SER A 59 5.45 9.16 -15.69
C SER A 59 6.04 7.75 -15.73
N ILE A 60 5.53 6.82 -14.91
CA ILE A 60 5.95 5.42 -14.91
C ILE A 60 5.54 4.76 -16.22
N GLU A 61 4.32 4.98 -16.68
CA GLU A 61 3.80 4.43 -17.93
C GLU A 61 4.58 4.96 -19.15
N ALA A 62 4.90 6.26 -19.15
CA ALA A 62 5.69 6.89 -20.22
C ALA A 62 7.11 6.29 -20.32
N ILE A 63 7.74 5.97 -19.19
CA ILE A 63 9.06 5.32 -19.16
C ILE A 63 8.89 3.84 -19.58
N SER A 64 8.03 3.11 -18.87
CA SER A 64 7.86 1.65 -18.96
C SER A 64 7.19 1.13 -20.23
N GLY A 65 6.38 1.95 -20.88
CA GLY A 65 5.47 1.51 -21.95
C GLY A 65 4.38 0.53 -21.45
N ARG A 66 4.07 0.51 -20.15
CA ARG A 66 3.11 -0.42 -19.53
C ARG A 66 2.03 0.34 -18.78
N ASP A 67 0.77 0.01 -19.04
CA ASP A 67 -0.40 0.55 -18.35
C ASP A 67 -0.53 -0.02 -16.93
N ALA A 68 -0.58 0.84 -15.91
CA ALA A 68 -0.79 0.49 -14.50
C ALA A 68 -2.28 0.33 -14.14
N GLU A 69 -3.17 0.58 -15.10
CA GLU A 69 -4.63 0.68 -14.99
C GLU A 69 -5.07 1.73 -13.95
N PHE A 70 -4.48 2.93 -14.00
CA PHE A 70 -4.99 4.03 -13.19
C PHE A 70 -6.42 4.39 -13.61
N TRP A 71 -7.32 4.45 -12.62
CA TRP A 71 -8.73 4.71 -12.84
C TRP A 71 -9.35 5.43 -11.65
N ARG A 72 -9.79 6.67 -11.89
CA ARG A 72 -10.66 7.41 -10.98
C ARG A 72 -12.10 6.91 -11.12
N CYS A 73 -12.41 5.86 -10.37
CA CYS A 73 -13.72 5.20 -10.39
C CYS A 73 -14.68 5.72 -9.31
N GLY A 74 -14.16 6.48 -8.35
CA GLY A 74 -14.85 6.87 -7.12
C GLY A 74 -15.05 5.70 -6.15
N MET A 75 -15.55 6.05 -4.96
CA MET A 75 -15.90 5.10 -3.91
C MET A 75 -17.19 5.52 -3.22
N LEU A 76 -18.12 4.57 -3.06
CA LEU A 76 -19.31 4.72 -2.24
C LEU A 76 -19.09 3.97 -0.91
N ALA A 77 -18.88 4.73 0.16
CA ALA A 77 -18.76 4.20 1.52
C ALA A 77 -20.15 4.12 2.15
N LEU A 78 -20.55 2.94 2.62
CA LEU A 78 -21.85 2.67 3.24
C LEU A 78 -21.69 2.44 4.74
N GLY A 79 -22.72 2.81 5.50
CA GLY A 79 -22.77 2.66 6.94
C GLY A 79 -21.79 3.59 7.65
N VAL A 80 -21.57 4.79 7.11
CA VAL A 80 -20.71 5.79 7.76
C VAL A 80 -21.41 6.28 9.03
N ILE A 81 -20.77 6.07 10.18
CA ILE A 81 -21.37 6.32 11.51
C ILE A 81 -21.69 7.82 11.70
N ASP A 82 -20.77 8.69 11.29
CA ASP A 82 -20.92 10.14 11.39
C ASP A 82 -20.65 10.80 10.02
N PRO A 83 -21.67 10.88 9.14
CA PRO A 83 -21.52 11.50 7.83
C PRO A 83 -21.20 13.00 7.91
N GLU A 84 -21.62 13.70 8.97
CA GLU A 84 -21.35 15.13 9.15
C GLU A 84 -19.85 15.36 9.42
N GLN A 85 -19.26 14.59 10.34
CA GLN A 85 -17.82 14.58 10.58
C GLN A 85 -17.04 14.23 9.30
N ALA A 86 -17.48 13.21 8.57
CA ALA A 86 -16.86 12.82 7.31
C ALA A 86 -16.85 13.98 6.29
N MET A 87 -17.98 14.69 6.14
CA MET A 87 -18.09 15.84 5.23
C MET A 87 -17.23 17.01 5.69
N ALA A 88 -17.24 17.34 6.98
CA ALA A 88 -16.44 18.40 7.55
C ALA A 88 -14.93 18.12 7.36
N TRP A 89 -14.51 16.88 7.60
CA TRP A 89 -13.13 16.46 7.38
C TRP A 89 -12.74 16.57 5.90
N CYS A 90 -13.58 16.08 4.99
CA CYS A 90 -13.30 16.16 3.55
C CYS A 90 -13.18 17.62 3.09
N ALA A 91 -14.10 18.49 3.51
CA ALA A 91 -14.07 19.91 3.19
C ALA A 91 -12.80 20.59 3.71
N ALA A 92 -12.38 20.30 4.95
CA ALA A 92 -11.18 20.87 5.56
C ALA A 92 -9.88 20.48 4.83
N HIS A 93 -9.86 19.31 4.18
CA HIS A 93 -8.70 18.78 3.45
C HIS A 93 -8.81 18.92 1.93
N GLY A 94 -9.83 19.64 1.43
CA GLY A 94 -10.04 19.85 0.00
C GLY A 94 -10.38 18.57 -0.78
N MET A 95 -10.92 17.55 -0.11
CA MET A 95 -11.38 16.32 -0.76
C MET A 95 -12.85 16.44 -1.16
N ALA A 96 -13.17 16.11 -2.41
CA ALA A 96 -14.54 16.06 -2.87
C ALA A 96 -15.28 14.88 -2.23
N ALA A 97 -16.37 15.17 -1.53
CA ALA A 97 -17.30 14.16 -1.01
C ALA A 97 -18.73 14.72 -0.96
N GLN A 98 -19.71 13.82 -1.01
CA GLN A 98 -21.13 14.15 -0.97
C GLN A 98 -21.87 13.14 -0.08
N PRO A 99 -22.81 13.57 0.78
CA PRO A 99 -23.72 12.64 1.42
C PRO A 99 -24.69 12.09 0.37
N GLY A 100 -25.12 10.85 0.55
CA GLY A 100 -26.01 10.21 -0.42
C GLY A 100 -25.27 9.49 -1.54
N ARG A 101 -26.02 8.67 -2.27
CA ARG A 101 -25.64 8.16 -3.58
C ARG A 101 -25.99 9.21 -4.64
N PRO A 102 -25.05 9.63 -5.52
CA PRO A 102 -25.40 10.57 -6.58
C PRO A 102 -26.30 9.88 -7.62
N GLN A 103 -27.25 10.62 -8.18
CA GLN A 103 -28.20 10.08 -9.17
C GLN A 103 -27.51 9.54 -10.43
N SER A 104 -26.33 10.07 -10.77
CA SER A 104 -25.53 9.60 -11.91
C SER A 104 -24.85 8.25 -11.68
N LEU A 105 -24.71 7.79 -10.44
CA LEU A 105 -24.06 6.53 -10.12
C LEU A 105 -25.05 5.38 -10.27
N GLN A 106 -24.89 4.63 -11.36
CA GLN A 106 -25.64 3.40 -11.59
C GLN A 106 -24.98 2.26 -10.82
N LEU A 107 -25.78 1.58 -9.99
CA LEU A 107 -25.35 0.39 -9.27
C LEU A 107 -26.30 -0.78 -9.58
N PRO A 108 -25.80 -2.02 -9.55
CA PRO A 108 -26.64 -3.20 -9.62
C PRO A 108 -27.76 -3.18 -8.58
N SER A 109 -28.89 -3.82 -8.93
CA SER A 109 -30.03 -3.94 -8.03
C SER A 109 -29.64 -4.62 -6.71
N GLY A 110 -30.16 -4.09 -5.61
CA GLY A 110 -29.96 -4.66 -4.27
C GLY A 110 -28.67 -4.24 -3.57
N VAL A 111 -27.82 -3.40 -4.18
CA VAL A 111 -26.73 -2.74 -3.45
C VAL A 111 -27.35 -1.85 -2.35
N PRO A 112 -26.99 -2.05 -1.06
CA PRO A 112 -27.55 -1.30 0.06
C PRO A 112 -27.34 0.21 -0.06
N ASP A 113 -28.19 0.99 0.63
CA ASP A 113 -28.15 2.46 0.63
C ASP A 113 -28.21 3.03 2.05
N GLN A 114 -27.41 2.46 2.94
CA GLN A 114 -27.35 2.82 4.36
C GLN A 114 -26.29 3.91 4.56
N ASP A 115 -26.72 5.12 4.95
CA ASP A 115 -25.86 6.28 5.22
C ASP A 115 -24.66 6.42 4.26
N PRO A 116 -24.91 6.49 2.94
CA PRO A 116 -23.86 6.50 1.95
C PRO A 116 -23.11 7.83 1.95
N VAL A 117 -21.79 7.74 1.83
CA VAL A 117 -20.91 8.85 1.49
C VAL A 117 -20.24 8.55 0.15
N TRP A 118 -20.47 9.43 -0.82
CA TRP A 118 -19.87 9.35 -2.14
C TRP A 118 -18.59 10.17 -2.22
N MET A 119 -17.50 9.53 -2.63
CA MET A 119 -16.19 10.16 -2.84
C MET A 119 -15.75 9.99 -4.31
N PRO A 120 -16.09 10.95 -5.19
CA PRO A 120 -15.90 10.81 -6.64
C PRO A 120 -14.43 10.74 -7.09
N GLU A 121 -13.52 11.29 -6.30
CA GLU A 121 -12.11 11.42 -6.68
C GLU A 121 -11.25 10.22 -6.29
N VAL A 122 -11.81 9.28 -5.52
CA VAL A 122 -11.09 8.05 -5.16
C VAL A 122 -10.73 7.30 -6.44
N ALA A 123 -9.44 7.03 -6.58
CA ALA A 123 -8.89 6.29 -7.70
C ALA A 123 -8.39 4.92 -7.26
N GLN A 124 -8.04 4.12 -8.26
CA GLN A 124 -7.41 2.83 -8.08
C GLN A 124 -6.37 2.60 -9.17
N VAL A 125 -5.47 1.67 -8.90
CA VAL A 125 -4.56 1.03 -9.86
C VAL A 125 -4.72 -0.48 -9.74
N ARG A 126 -4.24 -1.22 -10.74
CA ARG A 126 -4.12 -2.68 -10.64
C ARG A 126 -2.72 -3.03 -10.16
N ASN A 127 -2.60 -3.42 -8.89
CA ASN A 127 -1.33 -3.76 -8.23
C ASN A 127 -0.30 -4.53 -9.10
N PRO A 128 -0.62 -5.69 -9.68
CA PRO A 128 0.34 -6.41 -10.54
C PRO A 128 0.79 -5.61 -11.77
N HIS A 129 -0.06 -4.73 -12.31
CA HIS A 129 0.27 -3.89 -13.45
C HIS A 129 1.16 -2.73 -13.03
N LEU A 130 0.84 -2.05 -11.93
CA LEU A 130 1.70 -1.01 -11.35
C LEU A 130 3.10 -1.56 -11.03
N VAL A 131 3.19 -2.73 -10.41
CA VAL A 131 4.48 -3.38 -10.10
C VAL A 131 5.26 -3.71 -11.38
N ALA A 132 4.58 -4.24 -12.40
CA ALA A 132 5.22 -4.54 -13.69
C ALA A 132 5.72 -3.27 -14.40
N ALA A 133 4.95 -2.18 -14.35
CA ALA A 133 5.32 -0.89 -14.90
C ALA A 133 6.52 -0.28 -14.14
N LEU A 134 6.49 -0.29 -12.81
CA LEU A 134 7.60 0.15 -11.96
C LEU A 134 8.89 -0.64 -12.21
N ARG A 135 8.79 -1.98 -12.31
CA ARG A 135 9.93 -2.85 -12.61
C ARG A 135 10.57 -2.45 -13.95
N ALA A 136 9.76 -2.30 -14.99
CA ALA A 136 10.24 -1.91 -16.31
C ALA A 136 10.87 -0.50 -16.29
N ALA A 137 10.22 0.46 -15.64
CA ALA A 137 10.74 1.83 -15.51
C ALA A 137 12.08 1.88 -14.77
N VAL A 138 12.24 1.11 -13.69
CA VAL A 138 13.51 1.00 -12.96
C VAL A 138 14.62 0.49 -13.87
N VAL A 139 14.36 -0.57 -14.66
CA VAL A 139 15.36 -1.15 -15.57
C VAL A 139 15.74 -0.18 -16.69
N GLN A 140 14.76 0.50 -17.31
CA GLN A 140 15.03 1.46 -18.39
C GLN A 140 15.80 2.69 -17.91
N LEU A 141 15.60 3.10 -16.65
CA LEU A 141 16.39 4.15 -16.02
C LEU A 141 17.80 3.68 -15.59
N GLY A 142 18.19 2.44 -15.91
CA GLY A 142 19.51 1.88 -15.61
C GLY A 142 19.62 1.25 -14.21
N GLY A 143 18.53 1.11 -13.48
CA GLY A 143 18.51 0.39 -12.21
C GLY A 143 18.64 -1.12 -12.40
N VAL A 144 19.33 -1.77 -11.46
CA VAL A 144 19.52 -3.22 -11.46
C VAL A 144 18.58 -3.86 -10.45
N ILE A 145 17.88 -4.92 -10.84
CA ILE A 145 17.04 -5.71 -9.94
C ILE A 145 17.61 -7.14 -9.90
N ARG A 146 17.99 -7.60 -8.70
CA ARG A 146 18.46 -8.96 -8.43
C ARG A 146 17.36 -9.72 -7.70
N GLU A 147 16.57 -10.46 -8.46
CA GLU A 147 15.56 -11.40 -7.94
C GLU A 147 16.25 -12.67 -7.45
N HIS A 148 15.59 -13.43 -6.57
CA HIS A 148 16.15 -14.63 -5.93
C HIS A 148 17.48 -14.40 -5.19
N CYS A 149 17.68 -13.18 -4.68
CA CYS A 149 18.90 -12.72 -4.04
C CYS A 149 18.60 -12.19 -2.63
N PRO A 150 18.34 -13.07 -1.64
CA PRO A 150 18.13 -12.63 -0.27
C PRO A 150 19.38 -11.93 0.28
N ALA A 151 19.19 -10.73 0.82
CA ALA A 151 20.20 -10.11 1.68
C ALA A 151 20.30 -10.89 2.99
N THR A 152 21.51 -11.24 3.41
CA THR A 152 21.79 -12.05 4.60
C THR A 152 22.47 -11.26 5.71
N GLY A 153 23.15 -10.16 5.38
CA GLY A 153 23.82 -9.30 6.34
C GLY A 153 24.41 -8.05 5.72
N VAL A 154 25.14 -7.29 6.52
CA VAL A 154 25.91 -6.11 6.07
C VAL A 154 27.35 -6.16 6.56
N LEU A 155 28.26 -5.59 5.76
CA LEU A 155 29.60 -5.25 6.20
C LEU A 155 29.61 -3.81 6.70
N THR A 156 30.26 -3.57 7.84
CA THR A 156 30.26 -2.27 8.50
C THR A 156 31.68 -1.78 8.79
N GLN A 157 31.88 -0.47 8.71
CA GLN A 157 33.13 0.19 9.08
C GLN A 157 32.82 1.61 9.57
N GLY A 158 33.27 1.95 10.78
CA GLY A 158 33.18 3.31 11.31
C GLY A 158 31.76 3.90 11.36
N GLY A 159 30.77 3.13 11.82
CA GLY A 159 29.37 3.60 11.89
C GLY A 159 28.67 3.74 10.53
N ARG A 160 29.19 3.07 9.50
CA ARG A 160 28.60 3.02 8.15
C ARG A 160 28.53 1.58 7.65
N VAL A 161 27.55 1.30 6.80
CA VAL A 161 27.51 0.08 5.98
C VAL A 161 28.35 0.31 4.73
N THR A 162 29.26 -0.60 4.42
CA THR A 162 30.10 -0.55 3.21
C THR A 162 29.61 -1.50 2.13
N ALA A 163 28.90 -2.58 2.51
CA ALA A 163 28.31 -3.51 1.58
C ALA A 163 27.13 -4.28 2.18
N VAL A 164 26.23 -4.77 1.31
CA VAL A 164 25.18 -5.73 1.65
C VAL A 164 25.61 -7.12 1.18
N GLN A 165 25.46 -8.12 2.03
CA GLN A 165 25.83 -9.51 1.72
C GLN A 165 24.61 -10.30 1.26
N SER A 166 24.83 -11.22 0.33
CA SER A 166 23.93 -12.32 -0.02
C SER A 166 24.67 -13.65 0.09
N ALA A 167 23.99 -14.76 -0.17
CA ALA A 167 24.64 -16.08 -0.18
C ALA A 167 25.73 -16.21 -1.26
N ALA A 168 25.58 -15.52 -2.40
CA ALA A 168 26.46 -15.70 -3.57
C ALA A 168 27.44 -14.54 -3.77
N GLU A 169 27.10 -13.34 -3.31
CA GLU A 169 27.80 -12.11 -3.67
C GLU A 169 27.72 -11.06 -2.55
N THR A 170 28.73 -10.19 -2.52
CA THR A 170 28.75 -8.97 -1.69
C THR A 170 28.56 -7.76 -2.60
N PHE A 171 27.62 -6.88 -2.24
CA PHE A 171 27.26 -5.70 -3.02
C PHE A 171 27.77 -4.43 -2.31
N PRO A 172 28.85 -3.80 -2.79
CA PRO A 172 29.31 -2.51 -2.26
C PRO A 172 28.22 -1.45 -2.40
N ALA A 173 28.03 -0.62 -1.37
CA ALA A 173 27.02 0.42 -1.39
C ALA A 173 27.40 1.62 -0.52
N ASP A 174 27.23 2.83 -1.06
CA ASP A 174 27.41 4.07 -0.31
C ASP A 174 26.25 4.36 0.65
N SER A 175 25.07 3.81 0.35
CA SER A 175 23.84 3.92 1.16
C SER A 175 22.96 2.68 0.99
N VAL A 176 22.23 2.32 2.05
CA VAL A 176 21.33 1.16 2.07
C VAL A 176 19.94 1.59 2.50
N VAL A 177 18.90 1.09 1.81
CA VAL A 177 17.50 1.31 2.18
C VAL A 177 16.84 -0.02 2.53
N LEU A 178 16.35 -0.14 3.76
CA LEU A 178 15.51 -1.25 4.21
C LEU A 178 14.06 -0.98 3.83
N ALA A 179 13.62 -1.59 2.73
CA ALA A 179 12.23 -1.58 2.25
C ALA A 179 11.63 -2.99 2.23
N THR A 180 11.95 -3.80 3.25
CA THR A 180 11.67 -5.24 3.31
C THR A 180 10.26 -5.59 3.81
N GLY A 181 9.35 -4.61 3.84
CA GLY A 181 7.94 -4.81 4.18
C GLY A 181 7.74 -5.51 5.53
N ALA A 182 6.90 -6.53 5.56
CA ALA A 182 6.53 -7.21 6.79
C ALA A 182 7.70 -7.92 7.49
N TRP A 183 8.81 -8.13 6.78
CA TRP A 183 10.03 -8.72 7.32
C TRP A 183 10.98 -7.69 7.94
N SER A 184 10.70 -6.39 7.86
CA SER A 184 11.56 -5.37 8.47
C SER A 184 11.65 -5.51 9.99
N GLY A 185 10.64 -6.12 10.63
CA GLY A 185 10.65 -6.46 12.06
C GLY A 185 11.57 -7.62 12.45
N LEU A 186 12.12 -8.37 11.47
CA LEU A 186 13.11 -9.42 11.75
C LEU A 186 14.55 -8.87 11.78
N GLY A 187 14.77 -7.67 11.24
CA GLY A 187 16.10 -7.12 11.03
C GLY A 187 16.89 -7.83 9.92
N LEU A 188 18.17 -7.51 9.86
CA LEU A 188 19.16 -8.10 8.94
C LEU A 188 20.46 -8.26 9.74
N ALA A 189 21.27 -9.30 9.51
CA ALA A 189 22.49 -9.47 10.31
C ALA A 189 23.39 -8.22 10.22
N GLY A 190 23.69 -7.61 11.38
CA GLY A 190 24.43 -6.35 11.48
C GLY A 190 23.58 -5.07 11.48
N LEU A 191 22.25 -5.16 11.32
CA LEU A 191 21.29 -4.05 11.42
C LEU A 191 20.13 -4.43 12.36
N ALA A 192 19.70 -3.49 13.21
CA ALA A 192 18.58 -3.74 14.11
C ALA A 192 17.26 -3.92 13.35
N ALA A 193 16.32 -4.64 13.96
CA ALA A 193 14.96 -4.73 13.46
C ALA A 193 14.28 -3.36 13.46
N THR A 194 13.49 -3.08 12.42
CA THR A 194 12.65 -1.87 12.42
C THR A 194 11.57 -2.01 13.49
N PRO A 195 11.40 -1.00 14.38
CA PRO A 195 10.53 -1.11 15.53
C PRO A 195 9.06 -1.26 15.14
N GLN A 196 8.36 -2.12 15.90
CA GLN A 196 6.91 -2.31 15.83
C GLN A 196 6.35 -2.76 14.48
N ILE A 197 7.17 -3.32 13.58
CA ILE A 197 6.69 -3.87 12.31
C ILE A 197 6.39 -5.35 12.46
N ARG A 198 5.16 -5.77 12.14
CA ARG A 198 4.79 -7.20 12.10
C ARG A 198 3.88 -7.51 10.90
N PRO A 199 3.91 -8.75 10.38
CA PRO A 199 3.00 -9.17 9.32
C PRO A 199 1.55 -9.23 9.84
N ILE A 200 0.63 -8.61 9.10
CA ILE A 200 -0.81 -8.79 9.30
C ILE A 200 -1.39 -9.39 8.02
N ARG A 201 -1.90 -10.61 8.11
CA ARG A 201 -2.47 -11.32 6.97
C ARG A 201 -3.79 -10.69 6.56
N GLY A 202 -4.00 -10.59 5.25
CA GLY A 202 -5.28 -10.28 4.65
C GLY A 202 -5.61 -11.25 3.53
N GLN A 203 -6.73 -11.94 3.67
CA GLN A 203 -7.29 -12.82 2.65
C GLN A 203 -8.20 -12.02 1.72
N MET A 204 -8.19 -12.39 0.43
CA MET A 204 -8.93 -11.72 -0.64
C MET A 204 -9.52 -12.72 -1.63
N LEU A 205 -10.70 -12.40 -2.15
CA LEU A 205 -11.35 -13.14 -3.23
C LEU A 205 -11.34 -12.34 -4.52
N LEU A 206 -11.35 -13.03 -5.65
CA LEU A 206 -11.53 -12.44 -6.97
C LEU A 206 -12.75 -13.07 -7.61
N PHE A 207 -13.71 -12.26 -8.04
CA PHE A 207 -14.84 -12.68 -8.86
C PHE A 207 -14.65 -12.19 -10.29
N LYS A 208 -15.40 -12.80 -11.22
CA LYS A 208 -15.43 -12.40 -12.63
C LYS A 208 -16.88 -12.17 -13.07
N LEU A 209 -17.26 -10.90 -13.20
CA LEU A 209 -18.53 -10.46 -13.76
C LEU A 209 -18.36 -10.08 -15.23
N ALA A 210 -19.47 -9.78 -15.90
CA ALA A 210 -19.41 -9.05 -17.16
C ALA A 210 -18.82 -7.63 -16.92
N PRO A 211 -18.00 -7.10 -17.85
CA PRO A 211 -17.53 -5.72 -17.78
C PRO A 211 -18.70 -4.73 -17.63
N GLY A 212 -18.52 -3.67 -16.85
CA GLY A 212 -19.52 -2.62 -16.63
C GLY A 212 -20.61 -2.94 -15.58
N VAL A 213 -20.63 -4.15 -14.99
CA VAL A 213 -21.61 -4.46 -13.92
C VAL A 213 -21.38 -3.63 -12.67
N LEU A 214 -20.13 -3.46 -12.25
CA LEU A 214 -19.74 -2.56 -11.17
C LEU A 214 -18.61 -1.68 -11.67
N GLU A 215 -18.76 -0.36 -11.52
CA GLU A 215 -17.78 0.61 -12.01
C GLU A 215 -17.25 1.56 -10.93
N THR A 216 -17.69 1.37 -9.68
CA THR A 216 -17.21 2.13 -8.53
C THR A 216 -16.82 1.21 -7.38
N ILE A 217 -15.92 1.66 -6.52
CA ILE A 217 -15.56 0.90 -5.32
C ILE A 217 -16.74 0.96 -4.34
N LEU A 218 -17.18 -0.18 -3.83
CA LEU A 218 -18.10 -0.21 -2.69
C LEU A 218 -17.31 -0.52 -1.42
N TYR A 219 -17.59 0.19 -0.35
CA TYR A 219 -17.00 -0.05 0.96
C TYR A 219 -18.09 -0.14 2.04
N ARG A 220 -17.96 -1.09 2.97
CA ARG A 220 -18.81 -1.20 4.16
C ARG A 220 -18.08 -1.96 5.26
N ASN A 221 -17.94 -1.36 6.45
CA ASN A 221 -17.41 -2.01 7.66
C ASN A 221 -16.09 -2.79 7.44
N GLY A 222 -15.13 -2.20 6.73
CA GLY A 222 -13.83 -2.83 6.45
C GLY A 222 -13.79 -3.74 5.23
N LEU A 223 -14.95 -4.16 4.69
CA LEU A 223 -15.06 -4.86 3.42
C LEU A 223 -15.10 -3.87 2.26
N TYR A 224 -14.43 -4.19 1.17
CA TYR A 224 -14.44 -3.45 -0.08
C TYR A 224 -14.59 -4.37 -1.29
N LEU A 225 -15.35 -3.90 -2.28
CA LEU A 225 -15.50 -4.48 -3.60
C LEU A 225 -14.85 -3.52 -4.61
N ILE A 226 -13.76 -3.96 -5.23
CA ILE A 226 -12.96 -3.13 -6.15
C ILE A 226 -13.17 -3.66 -7.56
N PRO A 227 -13.90 -2.94 -8.43
CA PRO A 227 -14.09 -3.35 -9.81
C PRO A 227 -12.85 -3.08 -10.65
N ARG A 228 -12.66 -3.89 -11.70
CA ARG A 228 -11.70 -3.67 -12.78
C ARG A 228 -12.45 -3.50 -14.10
N ARG A 229 -11.83 -2.79 -15.05
CA ARG A 229 -12.41 -2.54 -16.38
C ARG A 229 -12.70 -3.82 -17.16
N ASP A 230 -11.94 -4.88 -16.88
CA ASP A 230 -12.13 -6.19 -17.51
C ASP A 230 -13.27 -7.01 -16.86
N GLY A 231 -14.00 -6.48 -15.88
CA GLY A 231 -15.10 -7.16 -15.19
C GLY A 231 -14.68 -8.02 -13.98
N HIS A 232 -13.39 -8.06 -13.64
CA HIS A 232 -13.00 -8.64 -12.35
C HIS A 232 -13.45 -7.74 -11.19
N VAL A 233 -13.84 -8.35 -10.07
CA VAL A 233 -14.13 -7.63 -8.81
C VAL A 233 -13.34 -8.28 -7.70
N LEU A 234 -12.43 -7.51 -7.07
CA LEU A 234 -11.73 -7.95 -5.88
C LEU A 234 -12.63 -7.72 -4.67
N VAL A 235 -12.66 -8.70 -3.78
CA VAL A 235 -13.33 -8.63 -2.49
C VAL A 235 -12.26 -8.78 -1.44
N GLY A 236 -12.15 -7.80 -0.54
CA GLY A 236 -11.22 -7.86 0.56
C GLY A 236 -11.66 -6.99 1.71
N SER A 237 -11.07 -7.12 2.88
CA SER A 237 -10.16 -8.21 3.25
C SER A 237 -10.23 -8.45 4.74
N THR A 238 -9.77 -9.61 5.17
CA THR A 238 -9.50 -9.86 6.59
C THR A 238 -8.31 -9.07 7.12
N LEU A 239 -8.23 -9.00 8.46
CA LEU A 239 -7.11 -8.51 9.25
C LEU A 239 -6.80 -9.60 10.29
N GLU A 240 -5.70 -10.30 10.12
CA GLU A 240 -5.36 -11.48 10.92
C GLU A 240 -3.92 -11.42 11.40
N ASP A 241 -3.72 -11.52 12.72
CA ASP A 241 -2.41 -11.74 13.33
C ASP A 241 -2.01 -13.22 13.24
N ALA A 242 -1.59 -13.62 12.05
CA ALA A 242 -1.20 -15.00 11.74
C ALA A 242 0.33 -15.15 11.55
N GLY A 243 1.11 -14.17 12.00
CA GLY A 243 2.54 -14.12 11.70
C GLY A 243 2.81 -14.13 10.19
N PHE A 244 3.78 -14.92 9.74
CA PHE A 244 4.16 -15.03 8.33
C PHE A 244 3.39 -16.11 7.55
N ASP A 245 2.36 -16.71 8.14
CA ASP A 245 1.51 -17.66 7.40
C ASP A 245 0.76 -16.93 6.27
N LYS A 246 0.84 -17.46 5.05
CA LYS A 246 0.13 -16.95 3.87
C LYS A 246 -0.94 -17.93 3.36
N SER A 247 -1.24 -18.97 4.14
CA SER A 247 -2.32 -19.90 3.82
C SER A 247 -3.68 -19.19 3.82
N THR A 248 -4.61 -19.78 3.08
CA THR A 248 -6.01 -19.38 3.04
C THR A 248 -6.88 -20.49 3.61
N ASP A 249 -8.05 -20.15 4.14
CA ASP A 249 -8.97 -21.15 4.71
C ASP A 249 -10.40 -21.04 4.14
N ASP A 250 -11.13 -22.16 4.15
CA ASP A 250 -12.47 -22.22 3.55
C ASP A 250 -13.53 -21.46 4.36
N ALA A 251 -13.40 -21.39 5.69
CA ALA A 251 -14.33 -20.65 6.52
C ALA A 251 -14.27 -19.14 6.23
N THR A 252 -13.06 -18.59 6.10
CA THR A 252 -12.84 -17.20 5.67
C THR A 252 -13.32 -16.97 4.25
N ARG A 253 -13.08 -17.91 3.33
CA ARG A 253 -13.62 -17.84 1.96
C ARG A 253 -15.14 -17.69 1.97
N GLN A 254 -15.83 -18.57 2.70
CA GLN A 254 -17.30 -18.56 2.79
C GLN A 254 -17.82 -17.27 3.42
N ARG A 255 -17.19 -16.80 4.50
CA ARG A 255 -17.56 -15.56 5.18
C ARG A 255 -17.38 -14.34 4.28
N LEU A 256 -16.21 -14.16 3.65
CA LEU A 256 -15.97 -13.06 2.71
C LEU A 256 -16.94 -13.10 1.52
N HIS A 257 -17.28 -14.30 1.03
CA HIS A 257 -18.25 -14.45 -0.05
C HIS A 257 -19.66 -14.03 0.40
N ALA A 258 -20.10 -14.45 1.59
CA ALA A 258 -21.38 -14.04 2.15
C ALA A 258 -21.46 -12.51 2.35
N GLU A 259 -20.46 -11.92 2.98
CA GLU A 259 -20.38 -10.46 3.19
C GLU A 259 -20.38 -9.68 1.85
N ALA A 260 -19.69 -10.20 0.83
CA ALA A 260 -19.70 -9.61 -0.50
C ALA A 260 -21.04 -9.75 -1.22
N ALA A 261 -21.74 -10.86 -1.04
CA ALA A 261 -23.07 -11.09 -1.60
C ALA A 261 -24.13 -10.19 -0.94
N GLU A 262 -23.96 -9.82 0.33
CA GLU A 262 -24.81 -8.80 0.97
C GLU A 262 -24.60 -7.40 0.37
N LEU A 263 -23.36 -7.07 -0.01
CA LEU A 263 -23.03 -5.75 -0.57
C LEU A 263 -23.34 -5.67 -2.07
N LEU A 264 -23.14 -6.77 -2.79
CA LEU A 264 -23.45 -6.92 -4.21
C LEU A 264 -24.14 -8.27 -4.46
N PRO A 265 -25.49 -8.32 -4.44
CA PRO A 265 -26.27 -9.57 -4.55
C PRO A 265 -25.97 -10.41 -5.79
N ALA A 266 -25.47 -9.81 -6.86
CA ALA A 266 -25.02 -10.52 -8.06
C ALA A 266 -23.93 -11.57 -7.79
N LEU A 267 -23.17 -11.43 -6.69
CA LEU A 267 -22.12 -12.38 -6.32
C LEU A 267 -22.65 -13.64 -5.62
N ALA A 268 -23.90 -13.66 -5.14
CA ALA A 268 -24.44 -14.74 -4.32
C ALA A 268 -24.37 -16.12 -5.01
N ALA A 269 -24.70 -16.16 -6.30
CA ALA A 269 -24.69 -17.39 -7.10
C ALA A 269 -23.34 -17.69 -7.76
N MET A 270 -22.33 -16.84 -7.56
CA MET A 270 -21.04 -16.95 -8.22
C MET A 270 -20.01 -17.64 -7.32
N GLN A 271 -19.03 -18.27 -7.95
CA GLN A 271 -17.83 -18.75 -7.26
C GLN A 271 -16.66 -17.80 -7.52
N PRO A 272 -15.81 -17.52 -6.52
CA PRO A 272 -14.60 -16.76 -6.74
C PRO A 272 -13.66 -17.54 -7.67
N VAL A 273 -13.05 -16.84 -8.63
CA VAL A 273 -12.06 -17.39 -9.56
C VAL A 273 -10.68 -17.51 -8.92
N ARG A 274 -10.40 -16.79 -7.83
CA ARG A 274 -9.18 -16.91 -7.02
C ARG A 274 -9.45 -16.58 -5.55
N HIS A 275 -8.62 -17.16 -4.68
CA HIS A 275 -8.49 -16.86 -3.26
C HIS A 275 -7.00 -16.77 -2.94
N TRP A 276 -6.54 -15.69 -2.31
CA TRP A 276 -5.14 -15.54 -1.88
C TRP A 276 -5.04 -14.76 -0.58
N ALA A 277 -3.86 -14.79 0.04
CA ALA A 277 -3.52 -13.96 1.18
C ALA A 277 -2.24 -13.15 0.93
N GLY A 278 -2.14 -11.98 1.55
CA GLY A 278 -0.93 -11.16 1.58
C GLY A 278 -0.59 -10.67 2.98
N LEU A 279 0.69 -10.42 3.25
CA LEU A 279 1.17 -9.96 4.55
C LEU A 279 1.43 -8.45 4.53
N ARG A 280 0.51 -7.69 5.12
CA ARG A 280 0.70 -6.24 5.26
C ARG A 280 1.85 -5.97 6.23
N PRO A 281 2.74 -5.01 5.93
CA PRO A 281 3.73 -4.54 6.88
C PRO A 281 3.02 -3.67 7.93
N GLY A 282 2.39 -4.30 8.90
CA GLY A 282 1.62 -3.61 9.92
C GLY A 282 2.53 -2.79 10.84
N SER A 283 2.08 -1.58 11.15
CA SER A 283 2.64 -0.71 12.18
C SER A 283 1.51 -0.17 13.05
N PRO A 284 1.80 0.14 14.33
CA PRO A 284 0.88 0.89 15.17
C PRO A 284 0.34 2.14 14.49
N ASP A 285 -0.95 2.41 14.67
CA ASP A 285 -1.66 3.59 14.17
C ASP A 285 -1.64 3.75 12.63
N ASN A 286 -1.23 2.74 11.86
CA ASN A 286 -0.99 2.81 10.41
C ASN A 286 0.12 3.79 9.99
N ILE A 287 0.96 4.26 10.92
CA ILE A 287 2.00 5.24 10.61
C ILE A 287 3.30 4.49 10.23
N PRO A 288 3.85 4.70 9.02
CA PRO A 288 5.08 4.01 8.61
C PRO A 288 6.31 4.51 9.36
N VAL A 289 7.43 3.81 9.17
CA VAL A 289 8.77 4.24 9.59
C VAL A 289 9.53 4.67 8.33
N ILE A 290 9.87 5.95 8.25
CA ILE A 290 10.59 6.59 7.15
C ILE A 290 11.68 7.45 7.76
N ASP A 291 12.87 6.87 7.92
CA ASP A 291 13.96 7.53 8.65
C ASP A 291 15.34 6.95 8.33
N ARG A 292 16.37 7.61 8.83
CA ARG A 292 17.71 7.06 8.97
C ARG A 292 17.75 6.05 10.13
N HIS A 293 18.53 4.99 9.96
CA HIS A 293 18.81 4.04 11.03
C HIS A 293 19.59 4.75 12.17
N PRO A 294 19.28 4.47 13.45
CA PRO A 294 19.90 5.18 14.58
C PRO A 294 21.42 4.96 14.65
N ASP A 295 21.88 3.74 14.34
CA ASP A 295 23.29 3.37 14.52
C ASP A 295 24.18 3.65 13.30
N PHE A 296 23.60 3.94 12.12
CA PHE A 296 24.36 4.02 10.86
C PHE A 296 24.00 5.27 10.06
N GLY A 297 25.03 6.05 9.72
CA GLY A 297 24.85 7.34 9.03
C GLY A 297 24.34 7.24 7.58
N ASN A 298 24.37 6.05 6.97
CA ASN A 298 24.03 5.77 5.58
C ASN A 298 23.04 4.63 5.37
N VAL A 299 22.34 4.21 6.44
CA VAL A 299 21.26 3.24 6.35
C VAL A 299 19.96 3.97 6.60
N PHE A 300 18.95 3.67 5.79
CA PHE A 300 17.63 4.26 5.87
C PHE A 300 16.57 3.18 5.84
N VAL A 301 15.37 3.50 6.33
CA VAL A 301 14.23 2.59 6.40
C VAL A 301 13.03 3.27 5.76
N ASN A 302 12.23 2.50 5.02
CA ASN A 302 10.95 2.94 4.48
C ASN A 302 10.01 1.73 4.40
N THR A 303 9.26 1.52 5.48
CA THR A 303 8.42 0.32 5.67
C THR A 303 7.28 0.63 6.65
N GLY A 304 6.39 -0.33 6.88
CA GLY A 304 5.30 -0.18 7.85
C GLY A 304 4.07 0.54 7.33
N HIS A 305 3.86 0.64 6.01
CA HIS A 305 2.69 1.34 5.45
C HIS A 305 1.36 0.61 5.61
N TYR A 306 1.35 -0.51 6.32
CA TYR A 306 0.21 -1.34 6.64
C TYR A 306 -0.79 -1.52 5.49
N ARG A 307 -1.95 -0.84 5.54
CA ARG A 307 -3.04 -0.96 4.55
C ARG A 307 -2.82 -0.13 3.28
N TYR A 308 -1.94 0.88 3.33
CA TYR A 308 -1.92 1.99 2.37
C TYR A 308 -0.60 2.12 1.60
N GLY A 309 0.27 1.10 1.60
CA GLY A 309 1.57 1.17 0.93
C GLY A 309 1.52 1.62 -0.54
N VAL A 310 0.51 1.20 -1.31
CA VAL A 310 0.32 1.67 -2.70
C VAL A 310 -0.01 3.16 -2.72
N THR A 311 -1.01 3.59 -1.94
CA THR A 311 -1.41 5.00 -1.81
C THR A 311 -0.26 5.89 -1.35
N LEU A 312 0.52 5.45 -0.36
CA LEU A 312 1.56 6.25 0.29
C LEU A 312 2.91 6.23 -0.43
N ALA A 313 3.10 5.37 -1.43
CA ALA A 313 4.41 5.13 -2.06
C ALA A 313 5.08 6.41 -2.63
N PRO A 314 4.41 7.25 -3.44
CA PRO A 314 5.00 8.50 -3.94
C PRO A 314 5.52 9.42 -2.84
N ALA A 315 4.68 9.80 -1.87
CA ALA A 315 5.06 10.72 -0.81
C ALA A 315 6.10 10.12 0.15
N SER A 316 6.04 8.80 0.40
CA SER A 316 7.04 8.11 1.21
C SER A 316 8.41 8.09 0.53
N ALA A 317 8.45 7.90 -0.79
CA ALA A 317 9.68 7.95 -1.55
C ALA A 317 10.25 9.37 -1.61
N GLU A 318 9.41 10.39 -1.77
CA GLU A 318 9.80 11.79 -1.70
C GLU A 318 10.46 12.12 -0.36
N LEU A 319 9.75 11.84 0.74
CA LEU A 319 10.23 12.08 2.10
C LEU A 319 11.57 11.37 2.37
N LEU A 320 11.66 10.08 2.03
CA LEU A 320 12.89 9.32 2.20
C LEU A 320 14.06 9.95 1.45
N VAL A 321 13.85 10.33 0.18
CA VAL A 321 14.92 10.89 -0.65
C VAL A 321 15.39 12.25 -0.12
N ASP A 322 14.49 13.09 0.39
CA ASP A 322 14.89 14.33 1.05
C ASP A 322 15.73 14.08 2.30
N LEU A 323 15.37 13.09 3.11
CA LEU A 323 16.16 12.68 4.28
C LEU A 323 17.54 12.13 3.89
N MET A 324 17.62 11.37 2.79
CA MET A 324 18.88 10.84 2.26
C MET A 324 19.81 11.95 1.76
N GLU A 325 19.25 12.97 1.10
CA GLU A 325 20.00 14.10 0.53
C GLU A 325 20.23 15.24 1.54
N GLY A 326 19.71 15.12 2.77
CA GLY A 326 19.82 16.17 3.79
C GLY A 326 19.03 17.44 3.45
N ARG A 327 18.00 17.32 2.61
CA ARG A 327 17.09 18.43 2.28
C ARG A 327 15.98 18.54 3.32
N THR A 328 15.45 19.74 3.49
CA THR A 328 14.23 19.96 4.27
C THR A 328 13.06 19.30 3.56
N PRO A 329 12.40 18.28 4.16
CA PRO A 329 11.26 17.64 3.52
C PRO A 329 10.02 18.55 3.51
N VAL A 330 9.14 18.34 2.54
CA VAL A 330 7.86 19.07 2.45
C VAL A 330 6.90 18.67 3.58
N LEU A 331 6.89 17.38 3.95
CA LEU A 331 6.12 16.87 5.09
C LEU A 331 6.98 16.90 6.35
N ASP A 332 6.39 17.19 7.51
CA ASP A 332 7.09 17.05 8.79
C ASP A 332 7.53 15.58 8.97
N PRO A 333 8.85 15.29 9.04
CA PRO A 333 9.32 13.91 9.17
C PRO A 333 9.05 13.33 10.57
N THR A 334 8.81 14.17 11.58
CA THR A 334 8.80 13.79 13.00
C THR A 334 7.93 12.56 13.31
N PRO A 335 6.68 12.45 12.83
CA PRO A 335 5.82 11.31 13.12
C PRO A 335 6.31 9.98 12.51
N TYR A 336 7.13 10.03 11.47
CA TYR A 336 7.60 8.86 10.73
C TYR A 336 8.99 8.38 11.18
N ARG A 337 9.61 9.10 12.13
CA ARG A 337 10.97 8.79 12.62
C ARG A 337 11.04 7.47 13.39
N TRP A 338 12.23 6.89 13.40
CA TRP A 338 12.53 5.66 14.14
C TRP A 338 12.17 5.78 15.63
N GLN A 339 12.50 6.92 16.25
CA GLN A 339 12.22 7.19 17.65
C GLN A 339 10.71 7.25 17.94
N ALA A 340 9.94 7.94 17.09
CA ALA A 340 8.49 8.00 17.22
C ALA A 340 7.87 6.59 17.12
N ALA A 341 8.41 5.74 16.24
CA ALA A 341 7.96 4.36 16.10
C ALA A 341 8.20 3.49 17.35
N LEU A 342 9.29 3.72 18.11
CA LEU A 342 9.55 3.04 19.38
C LEU A 342 8.53 3.41 20.47
N GLU A 343 7.94 4.59 20.39
CA GLU A 343 6.98 5.12 21.37
C GLU A 343 5.55 4.62 21.11
N ARG A 344 5.21 4.30 19.86
CA ARG A 344 3.90 3.74 19.50
C ARG A 344 3.69 2.33 20.06
N ARG A 345 2.43 1.96 20.25
CA ARG A 345 2.00 0.64 20.77
C ARG A 345 0.89 0.07 19.90
N TRP A 346 0.86 -1.24 19.77
CA TRP A 346 -0.28 -1.94 19.18
C TRP A 346 -1.50 -1.79 20.10
N ALA A 347 -2.66 -1.47 19.53
CA ALA A 347 -3.90 -1.50 20.28
C ALA A 347 -4.22 -2.94 20.69
N ASP A 348 -4.77 -3.11 21.90
CA ASP A 348 -5.21 -4.41 22.38
C ASP A 348 -6.25 -5.00 21.42
N GLY A 349 -5.98 -6.19 20.87
CA GLY A 349 -6.88 -6.88 19.93
C GLY A 349 -6.72 -6.53 18.45
N SER A 350 -5.60 -5.90 18.05
CA SER A 350 -5.25 -5.62 16.64
C SER A 350 -4.49 -6.72 15.92
#